data_AF-A0A965PJP3-F1
#
_entry.id   AF-A0A965PJP3-F1
#
_cell.length_a   1.000
_cell.length_b   1.000
_cell.length_c   1.000
_cell.angle_alpha   90.00
_cell.angle_beta   90.00
_cell.angle_gamma   90.00
#
_symmetry.space_group_name_H-M   'P 1'
#
loop_
_entity.id
_entity.type
_entity.pdbx_description
1 polymer ?
#
loop_
_entity_poly.entity_id
_entity_poly.type
_entity_poly.pdbx_seq_one_letter_code
_entity_poly.pdbx_strand_id
1 'polypeptide(L)'
;MKIDTDDYLTIEETMEVIGCSMRSVYRAIDAAAADGITVDTFIFGKRLVMRKMLDAVRARYFPFGSKRRSEMAVECGQRGGLTKAANARRRARQAD
;
A
#
# COMPACT_ATOMS: atom_id res chain seq x y z
N MET A 1 -28.00 2.14 12.44
CA MET A 1 -26.63 1.58 12.52
C MET A 1 -25.89 2.35 13.58
N LYS A 2 -25.64 1.74 14.75
CA LYS A 2 -24.84 2.36 15.81
C LYS A 2 -23.38 2.15 15.40
N ILE A 3 -22.70 3.24 15.04
CA ILE A 3 -21.28 3.19 14.70
C ILE A 3 -20.55 3.29 16.04
N ASP A 4 -20.06 2.18 16.56
CA ASP A 4 -19.14 2.23 17.70
C ASP A 4 -17.82 2.82 17.22
N THR A 5 -17.53 4.03 17.67
CA THR A 5 -16.33 4.79 17.30
C THR A 5 -15.04 4.14 17.79
N ASP A 6 -15.12 3.28 18.81
CA ASP A 6 -13.96 2.62 19.41
C ASP A 6 -13.32 1.57 18.50
N ASP A 7 -14.10 1.01 17.57
CA ASP A 7 -13.64 0.00 16.61
C ASP A 7 -12.86 0.57 15.43
N TYR A 8 -12.83 1.90 15.31
CA TYR A 8 -12.21 2.59 14.19
C TYR A 8 -11.15 3.56 14.68
N LEU A 9 -10.19 3.81 13.79
CA LEU A 9 -9.15 4.80 13.97
C LEU A 9 -9.18 5.74 12.79
N THR A 10 -9.02 7.03 13.06
CA THR A 10 -8.70 7.99 12.02
C THR A 10 -7.33 7.69 11.41
N ILE A 11 -7.05 8.27 10.25
CA ILE A 11 -5.73 8.15 9.62
C ILE A 11 -4.64 8.73 10.55
N GLU A 12 -4.93 9.83 11.25
CA GLU A 12 -4.01 10.47 12.19
C GLU A 12 -3.70 9.56 13.39
N GLU A 13 -4.72 8.98 14.03
CA GLU A 13 -4.48 8.03 15.12
C GLU A 13 -3.77 6.76 14.62
N THR A 14 -4.06 6.32 13.39
CA THR A 14 -3.35 5.19 12.78
C THR A 14 -1.86 5.51 12.57
N MET A 15 -1.53 6.75 12.20
CA MET A 15 -0.15 7.21 12.08
C MET A 15 0.58 7.13 13.42
N GLU A 16 -0.07 7.58 14.50
CA GLU A 16 0.50 7.54 15.85
C GLU A 16 0.71 6.10 16.34
N VAL A 17 -0.28 5.22 16.14
CA VAL A 17 -0.22 3.81 16.58
C VAL A 17 0.83 3.00 15.82
N ILE A 18 1.02 3.28 14.52
CA ILE A 18 2.01 2.57 13.69
C ILE A 18 3.38 3.26 13.76
N GLY A 19 3.44 4.55 14.11
CA GLY A 19 4.66 5.36 14.09
C GLY A 19 5.11 5.68 12.67
N CYS A 20 4.19 6.05 11.77
CA CYS A 20 4.51 6.26 10.35
C CYS A 20 3.87 7.53 9.76
N SER A 21 4.34 7.93 8.58
CA SER A 21 3.77 9.09 7.87
C SER A 21 2.38 8.79 7.30
N MET A 22 1.56 9.84 7.12
CA MET A 22 0.23 9.73 6.49
C MET A 22 0.27 8.99 5.15
N ARG A 23 1.25 9.34 4.30
CA ARG A 23 1.46 8.71 2.99
C ARG A 23 1.75 7.21 3.11
N SER A 24 2.43 6.81 4.17
CA SER A 24 2.73 5.40 4.44
C SER A 24 1.48 4.63 4.83
N VAL A 25 0.60 5.22 5.65
CA VAL A 25 -0.70 4.62 6.01
C VAL A 25 -1.52 4.38 4.75
N TYR A 26 -1.70 5.39 3.89
CA TYR A 26 -2.44 5.21 2.63
C TYR A 26 -1.86 4.12 1.74
N ARG A 27 -0.54 4.07 1.58
CA ARG A 27 0.11 3.00 0.81
C ARG A 27 -0.10 1.61 1.41
N ALA A 28 -0.09 1.49 2.74
CA ALA A 28 -0.34 0.22 3.40
C ALA A 28 -1.80 -0.22 3.21
N ILE A 29 -2.74 0.72 3.20
CA ILE A 29 -4.16 0.45 2.89
C ILE A 29 -4.31 0.02 1.43
N ASP A 30 -3.69 0.73 0.49
CA ASP A 30 -3.75 0.39 -0.95
C ASP A 30 -3.12 -1.00 -1.22
N ALA A 31 -2.01 -1.32 -0.52
CA ALA A 31 -1.40 -2.65 -0.58
C ALA A 31 -2.32 -3.73 0.02
N ALA A 32 -3.04 -3.42 1.10
CA ALA A 32 -4.01 -4.36 1.67
C ALA A 32 -5.16 -4.63 0.69
N ALA A 33 -5.65 -3.59 0.02
CA ALA A 33 -6.66 -3.73 -1.02
C ALA A 33 -6.16 -4.55 -2.22
N ALA A 34 -4.90 -4.38 -2.64
CA ALA A 34 -4.29 -5.19 -3.69
C ALA A 34 -4.20 -6.68 -3.33
N ASP A 35 -4.04 -7.00 -2.05
CA ASP A 35 -4.09 -8.36 -1.51
C ASP A 35 -5.53 -8.86 -1.25
N GLY A 36 -6.56 -8.09 -1.59
CA GLY A 36 -7.97 -8.42 -1.36
C GLY A 36 -8.43 -8.27 0.10
N ILE A 37 -7.69 -7.55 0.94
CA ILE A 37 -8.01 -7.33 2.35
C ILE A 37 -8.56 -5.92 2.55
N THR A 38 -9.82 -5.85 2.96
CA THR A 38 -10.46 -4.58 3.35
C THR A 38 -10.05 -4.22 4.78
N VAL A 39 -9.30 -3.13 4.94
CA VAL A 39 -8.79 -2.65 6.24
C VAL A 39 -9.42 -1.33 6.68
N ASP A 40 -10.14 -0.66 5.78
CA ASP A 40 -10.72 0.66 5.96
C ASP A 40 -12.21 0.72 5.62
N THR A 41 -12.86 1.79 6.07
CA THR A 41 -14.24 2.11 5.75
C THR A 41 -14.42 3.62 5.62
N PHE A 42 -15.49 4.05 4.96
CA PHE A 42 -15.86 5.46 4.85
C PHE A 42 -17.10 5.73 5.70
N ILE A 43 -16.96 6.61 6.69
CA ILE A 43 -18.03 7.02 7.60
C ILE A 43 -18.08 8.55 7.60
N PHE A 44 -19.26 9.12 7.30
CA PHE A 44 -19.46 10.58 7.19
C PHE A 44 -18.43 11.28 6.28
N GLY A 45 -18.05 10.63 5.17
CA GLY A 45 -17.05 11.16 4.22
C GLY A 45 -15.60 11.10 4.70
N LYS A 46 -15.35 10.58 5.91
CA LYS A 46 -14.00 10.36 6.44
C LYS A 46 -13.59 8.90 6.27
N ARG A 47 -12.35 8.69 5.83
CA ARG A 47 -11.73 7.37 5.74
C ARG A 47 -11.22 6.98 7.12
N LEU A 48 -11.63 5.82 7.62
CA LEU A 48 -11.25 5.29 8.92
C LEU A 48 -10.68 3.87 8.76
N VAL A 49 -9.71 3.52 9.58
CA VAL A 49 -9.07 2.20 9.63
C VAL A 49 -9.74 1.38 10.71
N MET A 50 -10.08 0.13 10.42
CA MET A 50 -10.65 -0.76 11.44
C MET A 50 -9.54 -1.15 12.42
N ARG A 51 -9.75 -0.91 13.72
CA ARG A 51 -8.76 -1.19 14.77
C ARG A 51 -8.28 -2.65 14.75
N LYS A 52 -9.21 -3.59 14.55
CA LYS A 52 -8.92 -5.03 14.42
C LYS A 52 -8.00 -5.39 13.23
N MET A 53 -7.92 -4.52 12.24
CA MET A 53 -7.12 -4.73 11.03
C MET A 53 -5.76 -4.01 11.10
N LEU A 54 -5.41 -3.39 12.23
CA LEU A 54 -4.14 -2.70 12.40
C LEU A 54 -2.93 -3.60 12.13
N ASP A 55 -2.99 -4.87 12.53
CA ASP A 55 -1.91 -5.82 12.26
C ASP A 55 -1.73 -6.07 10.76
N ALA A 56 -2.83 -6.10 9.99
CA ALA A 56 -2.79 -6.24 8.54
C ALA A 56 -2.19 -5.00 7.86
N VAL A 57 -2.47 -3.81 8.39
CA VAL A 57 -1.88 -2.54 7.93
C VAL A 57 -0.40 -2.49 8.29
N ARG A 58 -0.03 -2.84 9.53
CA ARG A 58 1.36 -2.86 10.02
C ARG A 58 2.21 -3.86 9.24
N ALA A 59 1.67 -5.03 8.91
CA ALA A 59 2.36 -6.04 8.09
C ALA A 59 2.68 -5.54 6.67
N ARG A 60 1.94 -4.55 6.15
CA ARG A 60 2.09 -3.96 4.81
C ARG A 60 2.78 -2.61 4.82
N TYR A 61 3.01 -2.07 6.00
CA TYR A 61 3.85 -0.90 6.17
C TYR A 61 5.33 -1.30 6.03
N PHE A 62 5.99 -0.77 5.00
CA PHE A 62 7.43 -0.99 4.75
C PHE A 62 8.21 0.32 4.97
N PRO A 63 8.86 0.51 6.13
CA PRO A 63 9.71 1.66 6.35
C PRO A 63 10.91 1.66 5.38
N PHE A 64 11.48 2.85 5.16
CA PHE A 64 12.68 3.05 4.34
C PHE A 64 13.83 2.17 4.90
N GLY A 65 14.45 1.33 4.06
CA GLY A 65 15.51 0.40 4.48
C GLY A 65 15.05 -0.99 4.96
N SER A 66 13.75 -1.27 4.97
CA SER A 66 13.24 -2.61 5.31
C SER A 66 13.52 -3.65 4.21
N LYS A 67 13.76 -4.92 4.62
CA LYS A 67 14.05 -6.04 3.72
C LYS A 67 12.99 -6.23 2.62
N ARG A 68 11.71 -6.09 2.97
CA ARG A 68 10.59 -6.13 2.01
C ARG A 68 10.60 -4.99 1.00
N ARG A 69 11.06 -3.80 1.37
CA ARG A 69 11.25 -2.72 0.38
C ARG A 69 12.36 -3.08 -0.61
N SER A 70 13.45 -3.68 -0.13
CA SER A 70 14.52 -4.17 -1.01
C SER A 70 14.02 -5.26 -1.96
N GLU A 71 13.24 -6.21 -1.46
CA GLU A 71 12.58 -7.25 -2.27
C GLU A 71 11.64 -6.64 -3.32
N MET A 72 10.81 -5.67 -2.93
CA MET A 72 9.87 -5.00 -3.83
C MET A 72 10.58 -4.09 -4.85
N ALA A 73 11.72 -3.51 -4.49
CA ALA A 73 12.57 -2.76 -5.42
C ALA A 73 13.21 -3.67 -6.47
N VAL A 74 13.63 -4.89 -6.08
CA VAL A 74 14.11 -5.92 -7.00
C VAL A 74 12.99 -6.35 -7.94
N GLU A 75 11.79 -6.61 -7.43
CA GLU A 75 10.63 -7.00 -8.24
C GLU A 75 10.22 -5.89 -9.23
N CYS A 76 10.12 -4.64 -8.76
CA CYS A 76 9.86 -3.49 -9.62
C CYS A 76 10.96 -3.30 -10.67
N GLY A 77 12.23 -3.50 -10.31
CA GLY A 77 13.37 -3.44 -11.21
C GLY A 77 13.29 -4.48 -12.32
N GLN A 78 12.93 -5.72 -11.99
CA GLN A 78 12.70 -6.79 -12.98
C GLN A 78 11.57 -6.43 -13.94
N ARG A 79 10.43 -5.96 -13.43
CA ARG A 79 9.28 -5.52 -14.27
C ARG A 79 9.67 -4.38 -15.22
N GLY A 80 10.42 -3.39 -14.73
CA GLY A 80 10.92 -2.28 -15.54
C GLY A 80 11.88 -2.74 -16.63
N GLY A 81 12.79 -3.67 -16.31
CA GLY A 81 13.72 -4.28 -17.26
C GLY A 81 13.01 -5.03 -18.39
N LEU A 82 12.02 -5.86 -18.05
CA LEU A 82 11.19 -6.59 -19.03
C LEU A 82 10.44 -5.63 -19.96
N THR A 83 9.86 -4.56 -19.41
CA THR A 83 9.14 -3.54 -20.19
C THR A 83 10.09 -2.81 -21.13
N LYS A 84 11.30 -2.45 -20.66
CA LYS A 84 12.32 -1.82 -21.50
C LYS A 84 12.76 -2.74 -22.66
N ALA A 85 12.96 -4.02 -22.38
CA ALA A 85 13.30 -5.01 -23.40
C ALA A 85 12.18 -5.21 -24.44
N ALA A 86 10.92 -5.28 -24.00
CA ALA A 86 9.77 -5.35 -24.89
C ALA A 86 9.66 -4.12 -25.80
N ASN A 87 9.85 -2.91 -25.25
CA ASN A 87 9.85 -1.67 -26.01
C ASN A 87 11.00 -1.60 -27.02
N ALA A 88 12.20 -2.07 -26.65
CA ALA A 88 13.34 -2.13 -27.55
C ALA A 88 13.07 -3.05 -28.76
N ARG A 89 12.51 -4.25 -28.51
CA ARG A 89 12.09 -5.18 -29.58
C ARG A 89 11.02 -4.58 -30.48
N ARG A 90 10.05 -3.84 -29.91
CA ARG A 90 9.01 -3.16 -30.69
C ARG A 90 9.58 -2.09 -31.60
N ARG A 91 10.55 -1.29 -31.11
CA ARG A 91 11.23 -0.27 -31.91
C ARG A 91 12.08 -0.87 -33.03
N ALA A 92 12.79 -1.98 -32.76
CA ALA A 92 13.57 -2.66 -33.78
C ALA A 92 12.69 -3.13 -34.95
N ARG A 93 11.53 -3.73 -34.67
CA ARG A 93 10.55 -4.14 -35.69
C ARG A 93 9.86 -3.00 -36.45
N GLN A 94 9.93 -1.77 -35.96
CA GLN A 94 9.38 -0.58 -36.64
C GLN A 94 10.42 0.13 -37.50
N ALA A 95 11.70 -0.22 -37.35
CA ALA A 95 12.81 0.33 -38.10
C ALA A 95 13.21 -0.55 -39.30
N ASP A 96 12.73 -1.80 -39.35
CA ASP A 96 12.69 -2.68 -40.53
C ASP A 96 11.41 -2.43 -41.34
#